data_AF-A0A2V6DAX0-F1
#
_entry.id   AF-A0A2V6DAX0-F1
#
_cell.length_a   1.000
_cell.length_b   1.000
_cell.length_c   1.000
_cell.angle_alpha   90.00
_cell.angle_beta   90.00
_cell.angle_gamma   90.00
#
_symmetry.space_group_name_H-M   'P 1'
#
loop_
_entity.id
_entity.type
_entity.pdbx_description
1 polymer ?
#
loop_
_entity_poly.entity_id
_entity_poly.type
_entity_poly.pdbx_seq_one_letter_code
_entity_poly.pdbx_strand_id
1 'polypeptide(L)'
;MELRAAKLEGSDDVVDNPRESAKITSRARSRIAELLQKPFDVRSISLTGLFILGLFYTIYFMRSILLPIVLAVLLSYLLRPIVRALARAKIPTLLGAAMILIALLLGIGSGISALAPPVADWLQKAPTGLQELQRKFMPMKKSMAKAAQASGEIEKLATPDSPTKTAVEVKRRPITEILYVHTPEFIASALLLIILLYFLLAY
;
A
#
# COMPACT_ATOMS: atom_id res chain seq x y z
N MET A 1 -15.24 45.75 54.18
CA MET A 1 -16.41 45.61 53.28
C MET A 1 -16.74 47.01 52.79
N GLU A 2 -17.20 47.21 51.55
CA GLU A 2 -17.56 48.51 50.89
C GLU A 2 -16.72 48.89 49.64
N LEU A 3 -16.32 47.93 48.77
CA LEU A 3 -15.74 48.25 47.45
C LEU A 3 -16.33 47.41 46.30
N ARG A 4 -17.63 47.08 46.37
CA ARG A 4 -18.33 46.29 45.33
C ARG A 4 -19.61 46.89 44.76
N ALA A 5 -19.94 48.15 45.06
CA ALA A 5 -21.22 48.73 44.63
C ALA A 5 -21.17 49.62 43.37
N ALA A 6 -20.00 50.14 42.95
CA ALA A 6 -19.96 51.19 41.90
C ALA A 6 -19.69 50.68 40.47
N LYS A 7 -19.75 49.37 40.20
CA LYS A 7 -19.42 48.78 38.88
C LYS A 7 -20.62 48.22 38.12
N LEU A 8 -21.84 48.43 38.60
CA LEU A 8 -23.06 47.86 37.99
C LEU A 8 -23.97 48.89 37.32
N GLU A 9 -23.71 50.20 37.46
CA GLU A 9 -24.66 51.23 36.99
C GLU A 9 -24.52 51.60 35.51
N GLY A 10 -23.43 51.20 34.83
CA GLY A 10 -23.19 51.51 33.41
C GLY A 10 -23.48 50.37 32.43
N SER A 11 -24.09 49.27 32.88
CA SER A 11 -24.32 48.09 32.04
C SER A 11 -25.75 48.00 31.47
N ASP A 12 -26.68 48.79 32.01
CA ASP A 12 -28.10 48.71 31.63
C ASP A 12 -28.49 49.76 30.56
N ASP A 13 -27.70 50.83 30.39
CA ASP A 13 -27.92 51.88 29.37
C ASP A 13 -27.62 51.43 27.93
N VAL A 14 -26.89 50.32 27.77
CA VAL A 14 -26.57 49.75 26.45
C VAL A 14 -27.80 49.03 25.85
N VAL A 15 -28.78 48.66 26.68
CA VAL A 15 -29.89 47.78 26.26
C VAL A 15 -31.08 48.56 25.67
N ASP A 16 -31.26 49.84 26.00
CA ASP A 16 -32.46 50.61 25.62
C ASP A 16 -32.21 51.67 24.51
N ASN A 17 -31.12 51.55 23.74
CA ASN A 17 -30.89 52.43 22.59
C ASN A 17 -31.20 51.70 21.27
N PRO A 18 -32.37 51.96 20.64
CA PRO A 18 -32.79 51.26 19.42
C PRO A 18 -31.80 51.45 18.26
N ARG A 19 -31.08 52.56 18.24
CA ARG A 19 -30.11 52.90 17.18
C ARG A 19 -28.80 52.13 17.31
N GLU A 20 -28.44 51.71 18.52
CA GLU A 20 -27.20 50.98 18.79
C GLU A 20 -27.40 49.48 18.58
N SER A 21 -28.52 48.94 19.04
CA SER A 21 -28.97 47.57 18.76
C SER A 21 -29.08 47.29 17.25
N ALA A 22 -29.57 48.28 16.47
CA ALA A 22 -29.62 48.19 15.01
C ALA A 22 -28.23 48.14 14.36
N LYS A 23 -27.25 48.88 14.88
CA LYS A 23 -25.86 48.89 14.40
C LYS A 23 -25.11 47.61 14.76
N ILE A 24 -25.35 47.06 15.95
CA ILE A 24 -24.76 45.79 16.38
C ILE A 24 -25.30 44.65 15.51
N THR A 25 -26.61 44.65 15.25
CA THR A 25 -27.26 43.64 14.41
C THR A 25 -26.80 43.74 12.95
N SER A 26 -26.64 44.95 12.40
CA SER A 26 -26.14 45.13 11.03
C SER A 26 -24.67 44.72 10.88
N ARG A 27 -23.83 45.00 11.88
CA ARG A 27 -22.41 44.63 11.91
C ARG A 27 -22.23 43.12 12.13
N ALA A 28 -23.06 42.49 12.95
CA ALA A 28 -23.08 41.03 13.10
C ALA A 28 -23.51 40.35 11.78
N ARG A 29 -24.55 40.90 11.11
CA ARG A 29 -25.00 40.40 9.79
C ARG A 29 -23.93 40.55 8.72
N SER A 30 -23.18 41.67 8.67
CA SER A 30 -22.10 41.84 7.70
C SER A 30 -20.93 40.90 7.97
N ARG A 31 -20.57 40.66 9.24
CA ARG A 31 -19.56 39.66 9.63
C ARG A 31 -19.99 38.24 9.23
N ILE A 32 -21.26 37.89 9.44
CA ILE A 32 -21.79 36.57 9.05
C ILE A 32 -21.84 36.43 7.52
N ALA A 33 -22.20 37.50 6.79
CA ALA A 33 -22.15 37.54 5.34
C ALA A 33 -20.72 37.42 4.79
N GLU A 34 -19.74 38.03 5.46
CA GLU A 34 -18.30 37.94 5.13
C GLU A 34 -17.73 36.54 5.41
N LEU A 35 -18.19 35.88 6.48
CA LEU A 35 -17.83 34.50 6.81
C LEU A 35 -18.49 33.47 5.89
N LEU A 36 -19.70 33.75 5.38
CA LEU A 36 -20.36 32.95 4.34
C LEU A 36 -19.83 33.24 2.92
N GLN A 37 -19.19 34.38 2.70
CA GLN A 37 -18.51 34.77 1.46
C GLN A 37 -17.05 34.38 1.41
N LYS A 38 -16.53 33.60 2.37
CA LYS A 38 -15.29 32.88 2.13
C LYS A 38 -15.67 31.66 1.29
N PRO A 39 -15.55 31.69 -0.05
CA PRO A 39 -15.79 30.48 -0.84
C PRO A 39 -14.89 29.43 -0.22
N PHE A 40 -15.49 28.37 0.33
CA PHE A 40 -14.72 27.19 0.68
C PHE A 40 -13.99 26.83 -0.59
N ASP A 41 -12.68 26.99 -0.48
CA ASP A 41 -11.77 27.16 -1.57
C ASP A 41 -11.80 25.83 -2.31
N VAL A 42 -12.70 25.70 -3.28
CA VAL A 42 -12.85 24.51 -4.12
C VAL A 42 -11.50 24.22 -4.74
N ARG A 43 -10.73 25.29 -4.99
CA ARG A 43 -9.31 25.26 -5.33
C ARG A 43 -8.46 24.60 -4.26
N SER A 44 -8.60 24.90 -2.98
CA SER A 44 -7.89 24.25 -1.86
C SER A 44 -8.27 22.78 -1.67
N ILE A 45 -9.54 22.42 -1.82
CA ILE A 45 -9.99 21.01 -1.79
C ILE A 45 -9.46 20.24 -3.00
N SER A 46 -9.52 20.84 -4.19
CA SER A 46 -8.90 20.28 -5.40
C SER A 46 -7.38 20.21 -5.27
N LEU A 47 -6.72 21.20 -4.65
CA LEU A 47 -5.27 21.20 -4.41
C LEU A 47 -4.90 20.07 -3.44
N THR A 48 -5.69 19.88 -2.39
CA THR A 48 -5.47 18.83 -1.38
C THR A 48 -5.70 17.45 -2.01
N GLY A 49 -6.76 17.29 -2.80
CA GLY A 49 -7.02 16.05 -3.54
C GLY A 49 -5.92 15.73 -4.54
N LEU A 50 -5.46 16.72 -5.31
CA LEU A 50 -4.36 16.56 -6.27
C LEU A 50 -3.03 16.30 -5.56
N PHE A 51 -2.80 16.92 -4.40
CA PHE A 51 -1.62 16.68 -3.57
C PHE A 51 -1.60 15.25 -3.05
N ILE A 52 -2.71 14.75 -2.51
CA ILE A 52 -2.84 13.37 -2.05
C ILE A 52 -2.63 12.40 -3.22
N LEU A 53 -3.33 12.60 -4.34
CA LEU A 53 -3.20 11.75 -5.52
C LEU A 53 -1.77 11.77 -6.08
N GLY A 54 -1.15 12.95 -6.12
CA GLY A 54 0.25 13.13 -6.50
C GLY A 54 1.20 12.40 -5.57
N LEU A 55 0.98 12.46 -4.26
CA LEU A 55 1.78 11.73 -3.27
C LEU A 55 1.67 10.21 -3.47
N PHE A 56 0.45 9.68 -3.66
CA PHE A 56 0.26 8.25 -3.97
C PHE A 56 0.92 7.86 -5.29
N TYR A 57 0.81 8.71 -6.31
CA TYR A 57 1.46 8.49 -7.61
C TYR A 57 2.98 8.47 -7.48
N THR A 58 3.57 9.41 -6.73
CA THR A 58 5.01 9.43 -6.45
C THR A 58 5.45 8.17 -5.70
N ILE A 59 4.71 7.74 -4.68
CA ILE A 59 5.00 6.50 -3.95
C ILE A 59 4.93 5.28 -4.88
N TYR A 60 3.91 5.21 -5.73
CA TYR A 60 3.76 4.14 -6.71
C TYR A 60 4.91 4.13 -7.72
N PHE A 61 5.30 5.31 -8.21
CA PHE A 61 6.40 5.47 -9.16
C PHE A 61 7.75 5.09 -8.54
N MET A 62 8.00 5.51 -7.30
CA MET A 62 9.21 5.16 -6.56
C MET A 62 9.19 3.76 -5.95
N ARG A 63 8.12 2.96 -6.12
CA ARG A 63 7.99 1.62 -5.55
C ARG A 63 9.20 0.72 -5.85
N SER A 64 9.82 0.86 -7.03
CA SER A 64 11.02 0.12 -7.43
C SER A 64 12.24 0.37 -6.51
N ILE A 65 12.31 1.55 -5.89
CA ILE A 65 13.37 1.98 -4.97
C ILE A 65 12.90 1.88 -3.51
N LEU A 66 11.60 2.14 -3.27
CA LEU A 66 10.99 2.17 -1.94
C LEU A 66 10.87 0.76 -1.34
N LEU A 67 10.54 -0.24 -2.16
CA LEU A 67 10.54 -1.65 -1.75
C LEU A 67 11.90 -2.11 -1.22
N PRO A 68 13.02 -1.99 -1.97
CA PRO A 68 14.31 -2.44 -1.47
C PRO A 68 14.77 -1.66 -0.23
N ILE A 69 14.45 -0.37 -0.12
CA ILE A 69 14.72 0.42 1.09
C ILE A 69 13.99 -0.17 2.30
N VAL A 70 12.68 -0.38 2.20
CA VAL A 70 11.87 -0.93 3.28
C VAL A 70 12.33 -2.32 3.66
N LEU A 71 12.65 -3.16 2.67
CA LEU A 71 13.20 -4.50 2.90
C LEU A 71 14.54 -4.43 3.64
N ALA A 72 15.45 -3.56 3.20
CA ALA A 72 16.74 -3.38 3.86
C ALA A 72 16.59 -2.90 5.32
N VAL A 73 15.63 -2.01 5.58
CA VAL A 73 15.31 -1.54 6.95
C VAL A 73 14.77 -2.67 7.81
N LEU A 74 13.78 -3.41 7.31
CA LEU A 74 13.20 -4.55 8.01
C LEU A 74 14.26 -5.62 8.30
N LEU A 75 15.08 -5.94 7.30
CA LEU A 75 16.12 -6.96 7.41
C LEU A 75 17.23 -6.49 8.35
N SER A 76 17.66 -5.23 8.30
CA SER A 76 18.59 -4.67 9.27
C SER A 76 18.06 -4.77 10.70
N TYR A 77 16.79 -4.39 10.92
CA TYR A 77 16.16 -4.53 12.24
C TYR A 77 16.10 -5.99 12.71
N LEU A 78 15.80 -6.91 11.81
CA LEU A 78 15.75 -8.34 12.11
C LEU A 78 17.15 -8.93 12.38
N LEU A 79 18.17 -8.46 11.67
CA LEU A 79 19.56 -8.92 11.79
C LEU A 79 20.32 -8.21 12.92
N ARG A 80 19.93 -7.01 13.35
CA ARG A 80 20.54 -6.26 14.47
C ARG A 80 20.75 -7.11 15.74
N PRO A 81 19.79 -7.92 16.23
CA PRO A 81 20.04 -8.80 17.38
C PRO A 81 21.08 -9.89 17.08
N ILE A 82 21.11 -10.42 15.85
CA ILE A 82 22.12 -11.40 15.40
C ILE A 82 23.50 -10.76 15.34
N VAL A 83 23.61 -9.55 14.78
CA VAL A 83 24.86 -8.77 14.73
C VAL A 83 25.34 -8.45 16.12
N ARG A 84 24.44 -8.02 17.01
CA ARG A 84 24.79 -7.71 18.40
C ARG A 84 25.21 -8.97 19.17
N ALA A 85 24.61 -10.12 18.89
CA ALA A 85 25.08 -11.41 19.42
C ALA A 85 26.48 -11.77 18.92
N LEU A 86 26.79 -11.48 17.66
CA LEU A 86 28.10 -11.73 17.05
C LEU A 86 29.15 -10.69 17.47
N ALA A 87 28.76 -9.44 17.71
CA ALA A 87 29.61 -8.38 18.24
C ALA A 87 30.08 -8.68 19.69
N ARG A 88 29.34 -9.52 20.44
CA ARG A 88 29.83 -10.06 21.72
C ARG A 88 31.11 -10.89 21.56
N ALA A 89 31.45 -11.35 20.35
CA ALA A 89 32.72 -11.98 20.03
C ALA A 89 33.86 -10.97 19.72
N LYS A 90 33.73 -9.69 20.10
CA LYS A 90 34.71 -8.60 19.92
C LYS A 90 35.00 -8.21 18.46
N ILE A 91 34.11 -8.53 17.52
CA ILE A 91 34.28 -8.13 16.12
C ILE A 91 33.74 -6.68 15.95
N PRO A 92 34.51 -5.75 15.37
CA PRO A 92 34.03 -4.39 15.10
C PRO A 92 32.80 -4.44 14.18
N THR A 93 31.80 -3.61 14.48
CA THR A 93 30.46 -3.62 13.85
C THR A 93 30.51 -3.62 12.32
N LEU A 94 31.50 -2.93 11.73
CA LEU A 94 31.76 -2.90 10.29
C LEU A 94 32.07 -4.28 9.68
N LEU A 95 32.92 -5.08 10.35
CA LEU A 95 33.28 -6.43 9.90
C LEU A 95 32.14 -7.42 10.15
N GLY A 96 31.42 -7.27 11.27
CA GLY A 96 30.23 -8.07 11.57
C GLY A 96 29.14 -7.91 10.52
N ALA A 97 28.90 -6.66 10.08
CA ALA A 97 27.95 -6.35 9.02
C ALA A 97 28.34 -6.99 7.67
N ALA A 98 29.60 -6.87 7.27
CA ALA A 98 30.11 -7.47 6.03
C ALA A 98 29.98 -9.00 6.05
N MET A 99 30.32 -9.65 7.16
CA MET A 99 30.28 -11.11 7.27
C MET A 99 28.84 -11.64 7.18
N ILE A 100 27.89 -10.96 7.81
CA ILE A 100 26.47 -11.33 7.75
C ILE A 100 25.90 -11.10 6.35
N LEU A 101 26.28 -10.01 5.68
CA LEU A 101 25.87 -9.73 4.32
C LEU A 101 26.38 -10.83 3.36
N ILE A 102 27.64 -11.23 3.49
CA ILE A 102 28.23 -12.33 2.72
C ILE A 102 27.51 -13.65 3.03
N ALA A 103 27.26 -13.96 4.31
CA ALA A 103 26.54 -15.16 4.70
C ALA A 103 25.10 -15.19 4.15
N LEU A 104 24.43 -14.04 4.12
CA LEU A 104 23.10 -13.89 3.53
C LEU A 104 23.13 -14.09 2.01
N LEU A 105 24.09 -13.48 1.31
CA LEU A 105 24.29 -13.66 -0.13
C LEU A 105 24.57 -15.13 -0.50
N LEU A 106 25.45 -15.79 0.25
CA LEU A 106 25.77 -17.20 0.08
C LEU A 106 24.56 -18.09 0.41
N GLY A 107 23.84 -17.79 1.48
CA GLY A 107 22.62 -18.50 1.88
C GLY A 107 21.54 -18.41 0.80
N ILE A 108 21.26 -17.20 0.30
CA ILE A 108 20.30 -16.98 -0.80
C ILE A 108 20.78 -17.69 -2.07
N GLY A 109 22.04 -17.52 -2.46
CA GLY A 109 22.62 -18.15 -3.65
C GLY A 109 22.50 -19.68 -3.60
N SER A 110 22.92 -20.29 -2.48
CA SER A 110 22.79 -21.73 -2.25
C SER A 110 21.33 -22.19 -2.19
N GLY A 111 20.44 -21.39 -1.61
CA GLY A 111 19.02 -21.69 -1.50
C GLY A 111 18.36 -21.71 -2.87
N ILE A 112 18.65 -20.72 -3.72
CA ILE A 112 18.15 -20.68 -5.10
C ILE A 112 18.67 -21.88 -5.89
N SER A 113 19.97 -22.20 -5.78
CA SER A 113 20.54 -23.37 -6.45
C SER A 113 19.98 -24.71 -5.94
N ALA A 114 19.64 -24.81 -4.66
CA ALA A 114 19.05 -26.01 -4.07
C ALA A 114 17.54 -26.15 -4.35
N LEU A 115 16.84 -25.02 -4.55
CA LEU A 115 15.40 -24.98 -4.84
C LEU A 115 15.09 -25.06 -6.34
N ALA A 116 16.04 -24.71 -7.22
CA ALA A 116 15.84 -24.81 -8.67
C ALA A 116 15.53 -26.25 -9.15
N PRO A 117 16.22 -27.31 -8.68
CA PRO A 117 15.89 -28.69 -9.04
C PRO A 117 14.48 -29.14 -8.62
N PRO A 118 14.03 -29.00 -7.35
CA PRO A 118 12.69 -29.43 -6.95
C PRO A 118 11.57 -28.62 -7.62
N VAL A 119 11.79 -27.34 -7.91
CA VAL A 119 10.82 -26.54 -8.68
C VAL A 119 10.71 -27.03 -10.13
N ALA A 120 11.82 -27.41 -10.76
CA ALA A 120 11.81 -28.03 -12.08
C ALA A 120 11.08 -29.38 -12.08
N ASP A 121 11.30 -30.21 -11.05
CA ASP A 121 10.58 -31.48 -10.86
C ASP A 121 9.08 -31.27 -10.64
N TRP A 122 8.67 -30.24 -9.90
CA TRP A 122 7.27 -29.88 -9.74
C TRP A 122 6.65 -29.44 -11.06
N LEU A 123 7.38 -28.67 -11.88
CA LEU A 123 6.91 -28.23 -13.19
C LEU A 123 6.73 -29.41 -14.16
N GLN A 124 7.62 -30.41 -14.09
CA GLN A 124 7.52 -31.64 -14.87
C GLN A 124 6.37 -32.55 -14.41
N LYS A 125 6.07 -32.58 -13.10
CA LYS A 125 4.97 -33.38 -12.50
C LYS A 125 3.61 -32.65 -12.52
N ALA A 126 3.58 -31.35 -12.77
CA ALA A 126 2.38 -30.53 -12.87
C ALA A 126 1.32 -31.07 -13.85
N PRO A 127 1.63 -31.49 -15.10
CA PRO A 127 0.62 -32.01 -16.02
C PRO A 127 -0.07 -33.28 -15.50
N THR A 128 0.66 -34.15 -14.81
CA THR A 128 0.12 -35.39 -14.22
C THR A 128 -0.74 -35.10 -13.00
N GLY A 129 -0.31 -34.19 -12.12
CA GLY A 129 -1.09 -33.74 -10.96
C GLY A 129 -2.40 -33.05 -11.35
N LEU A 130 -2.41 -32.31 -12.46
CA LEU A 130 -3.62 -31.67 -13.01
C LEU A 130 -4.64 -32.70 -13.52
N GLN A 131 -4.20 -33.81 -14.11
CA GLN A 131 -5.10 -34.89 -14.57
C GLN A 131 -5.74 -35.65 -13.39
N GLU A 132 -4.98 -35.88 -12.32
CA GLU A 132 -5.51 -36.50 -11.10
C GLU A 132 -6.46 -35.58 -10.33
N LEU A 133 -6.12 -34.29 -10.24
CA LEU A 133 -7.02 -33.26 -9.71
C LEU A 133 -8.31 -33.19 -10.55
N GLN A 134 -8.23 -33.17 -11.88
CA GLN A 134 -9.42 -33.19 -12.73
C GLN A 134 -10.30 -34.42 -12.48
N ARG A 135 -9.71 -35.62 -12.30
CA ARG A 135 -10.47 -36.83 -11.99
C ARG A 135 -11.16 -36.77 -10.63
N LYS A 136 -10.49 -36.24 -9.60
CA LYS A 136 -11.06 -36.09 -8.24
C LYS A 136 -12.08 -34.95 -8.14
N PHE A 137 -11.91 -33.88 -8.91
CA PHE A 137 -12.84 -32.75 -8.98
C PHE A 137 -13.96 -32.93 -10.00
N MET A 138 -13.90 -33.95 -10.86
CA MET A 138 -14.97 -34.29 -11.81
C MET A 138 -16.35 -34.52 -11.15
N PRO A 139 -16.47 -35.26 -10.02
CA PRO A 139 -17.76 -35.38 -9.32
C PRO A 139 -18.26 -34.03 -8.78
N MET A 140 -17.37 -33.17 -8.27
CA MET A 140 -17.73 -31.83 -7.79
C MET A 140 -18.21 -30.93 -8.93
N LYS A 141 -17.53 -31.00 -10.08
CA LYS A 141 -17.90 -30.27 -11.31
C LYS A 141 -19.25 -30.74 -11.85
N LYS A 142 -19.59 -32.03 -11.74
CA LYS A 142 -20.92 -32.56 -12.10
C LYS A 142 -22.02 -32.01 -11.19
N SER A 143 -21.80 -31.94 -9.88
CA SER A 143 -22.77 -31.36 -8.94
C SER A 143 -22.96 -29.86 -9.16
N MET A 144 -21.87 -29.13 -9.38
CA MET A 144 -21.92 -27.70 -9.72
C MET A 144 -22.58 -27.47 -11.08
N ALA A 145 -22.34 -28.33 -12.07
CA ALA A 145 -23.00 -28.24 -13.38
C ALA A 145 -24.51 -28.50 -13.28
N LYS A 146 -24.96 -29.44 -12.43
CA LYS A 146 -26.39 -29.65 -12.17
C LYS A 146 -27.03 -28.46 -11.47
N ALA A 147 -26.36 -27.89 -10.47
CA ALA A 147 -26.83 -26.68 -9.79
C ALA A 147 -26.88 -25.47 -10.74
N ALA A 148 -25.84 -25.28 -11.56
CA ALA A 148 -25.78 -24.21 -12.55
C ALA A 148 -26.78 -24.41 -13.70
N GLN A 149 -27.11 -25.65 -14.08
CA GLN A 149 -28.18 -25.95 -15.04
C GLN A 149 -29.55 -25.59 -14.46
N ALA A 150 -29.83 -25.98 -13.21
CA ALA A 150 -31.08 -25.62 -12.54
C ALA A 150 -31.22 -24.10 -12.39
N SER A 151 -30.15 -23.39 -11.99
CA SER A 151 -30.15 -21.92 -11.93
C SER A 151 -30.25 -21.27 -13.32
N GLY A 152 -29.60 -21.84 -14.32
CA GLY A 152 -29.61 -21.33 -15.70
C GLY A 152 -30.95 -21.54 -16.41
N GLU A 153 -31.70 -22.59 -16.08
CA GLU A 153 -33.08 -22.77 -16.55
C GLU A 153 -34.02 -21.73 -15.92
N ILE A 154 -33.81 -21.37 -14.66
CA ILE A 154 -34.56 -20.31 -13.97
C ILE A 154 -34.19 -18.93 -14.54
N GLU A 155 -32.91 -18.70 -14.86
CA GLU A 155 -32.42 -17.44 -15.44
C GLU A 155 -32.86 -17.26 -16.90
N LYS A 156 -32.93 -18.34 -17.68
CA LYS A 156 -33.50 -18.34 -19.05
C LYS A 156 -35.00 -18.04 -19.09
N LEU A 157 -35.72 -18.29 -18.00
CA LEU A 157 -37.13 -17.93 -17.84
C LEU A 157 -37.32 -16.50 -17.31
N ALA A 158 -36.27 -15.89 -16.74
CA ALA A 158 -36.33 -14.60 -16.05
C ALA A 158 -35.63 -13.44 -16.78
N THR A 159 -34.92 -13.67 -17.89
CA THR A 159 -34.20 -12.59 -18.60
C THR A 159 -34.10 -12.86 -20.11
N PRO A 160 -34.65 -11.99 -20.98
CA PRO A 160 -34.31 -11.96 -22.40
C PRO A 160 -33.03 -11.13 -22.65
N ASP A 161 -32.16 -11.72 -23.48
CA ASP A 161 -31.10 -11.11 -24.30
C ASP A 161 -29.97 -10.27 -23.66
N SER A 162 -28.75 -10.86 -23.55
CA SER A 162 -27.66 -10.59 -24.51
C SER A 162 -26.33 -11.30 -24.18
N PRO A 163 -25.49 -11.67 -25.17
CA PRO A 163 -24.27 -12.46 -25.00
C PRO A 163 -22.98 -11.65 -25.29
N THR A 164 -21.96 -11.70 -24.40
CA THR A 164 -20.56 -11.55 -24.85
C THR A 164 -19.58 -12.16 -23.84
N LYS A 165 -19.02 -13.34 -24.16
CA LYS A 165 -17.86 -13.93 -23.48
C LYS A 165 -16.60 -13.53 -24.25
N THR A 166 -15.81 -12.64 -23.69
CA THR A 166 -14.47 -12.32 -24.19
C THR A 166 -13.51 -13.44 -23.76
N ALA A 167 -13.11 -14.26 -24.73
CA ALA A 167 -12.08 -15.27 -24.57
C ALA A 167 -10.76 -14.58 -24.24
N VAL A 168 -10.19 -14.91 -23.08
CA VAL A 168 -8.85 -14.50 -22.67
C VAL A 168 -7.88 -15.23 -23.59
N GLU A 169 -7.39 -14.50 -24.59
CA GLU A 169 -6.27 -14.89 -25.42
C GLU A 169 -5.05 -14.99 -24.49
N VAL A 170 -4.78 -16.22 -24.04
CA VAL A 170 -3.60 -16.59 -23.27
C VAL A 170 -2.42 -16.42 -24.22
N LYS A 171 -1.94 -15.17 -24.30
CA LYS A 171 -0.67 -14.79 -24.89
C LYS A 171 0.40 -15.48 -24.04
N ARG A 172 0.75 -16.71 -24.42
CA ARG A 172 1.91 -17.46 -23.92
C ARG A 172 3.14 -16.59 -24.19
N ARG A 173 3.44 -15.68 -23.25
CA ARG A 173 4.69 -14.93 -23.26
C ARG A 173 5.80 -15.96 -23.03
N PRO A 174 6.76 -16.10 -23.96
CA PRO A 174 7.87 -17.01 -23.77
C PRO A 174 8.69 -16.55 -22.55
N ILE A 175 8.85 -17.46 -21.60
CA ILE A 175 9.52 -17.25 -20.30
C ILE A 175 10.97 -16.79 -20.47
N THR A 176 11.54 -17.04 -21.66
CA THR A 176 12.90 -16.66 -22.06
C THR A 176 13.07 -15.15 -22.29
N GLU A 177 12.02 -14.43 -22.68
CA GLU A 177 12.07 -12.96 -22.81
C GLU A 177 11.94 -12.25 -21.46
N ILE A 178 11.19 -12.85 -20.52
CA ILE A 178 11.04 -12.36 -19.15
C ILE A 178 12.39 -12.38 -18.42
N LEU A 179 13.25 -13.35 -18.75
CA LEU A 179 14.55 -13.55 -18.12
C LEU A 179 15.67 -12.65 -18.66
N TYR A 180 15.51 -12.03 -19.83
CA TYR A 180 16.55 -11.21 -20.44
C TYR A 180 16.30 -9.71 -20.28
N VAL A 181 15.02 -9.30 -20.22
CA VAL A 181 14.64 -7.89 -20.17
C VAL A 181 14.47 -7.36 -18.73
N HIS A 182 14.13 -8.21 -17.75
CA HIS A 182 13.91 -7.79 -16.35
C HIS A 182 15.13 -7.92 -15.41
N THR A 183 16.24 -8.48 -15.89
CA THR A 183 17.46 -8.69 -15.10
C THR A 183 18.14 -7.39 -14.65
N PRO A 184 18.27 -6.33 -15.50
CA PRO A 184 19.00 -5.13 -15.12
C PRO A 184 18.36 -4.35 -13.96
N GLU A 185 17.04 -4.17 -13.97
CA GLU A 185 16.32 -3.48 -12.89
C GLU A 185 16.35 -4.26 -11.57
N PHE A 186 16.30 -5.60 -11.65
CA PHE A 186 16.45 -6.45 -10.48
C PHE A 186 17.87 -6.37 -9.90
N ILE A 187 18.91 -6.37 -10.75
CA ILE A 187 20.29 -6.22 -10.29
C ILE A 187 20.49 -4.85 -9.64
N ALA A 188 20.00 -3.77 -10.25
CA ALA A 188 20.12 -2.42 -9.70
C ALA A 188 19.40 -2.29 -8.34
N SER A 189 18.18 -2.82 -8.23
CA SER A 189 17.42 -2.82 -6.97
C SER A 189 18.04 -3.72 -5.90
N ALA A 190 18.58 -4.88 -6.27
CA ALA A 190 19.31 -5.76 -5.36
C ALA A 190 20.61 -5.11 -4.86
N LEU A 191 21.38 -4.48 -5.74
CA LEU A 191 22.58 -3.72 -5.37
C LEU A 191 22.24 -2.59 -4.40
N LEU A 192 21.20 -1.81 -4.70
CA LEU A 192 20.73 -0.75 -3.82
C LEU A 192 20.36 -1.29 -2.44
N LEU A 193 19.60 -2.40 -2.38
CA LEU A 193 19.23 -3.08 -1.15
C LEU A 193 20.47 -3.53 -0.36
N ILE A 194 21.44 -4.15 -1.02
CA ILE A 194 22.68 -4.66 -0.42
C ILE A 194 23.50 -3.50 0.17
N ILE A 195 23.67 -2.41 -0.58
CA ILE A 195 24.38 -1.22 -0.13
C ILE A 195 23.68 -0.58 1.08
N LEU A 196 22.36 -0.42 1.01
CA LEU A 196 21.59 0.20 2.08
C LEU A 196 21.57 -0.65 3.34
N LEU A 197 21.41 -1.97 3.19
CA LEU A 197 21.47 -2.93 4.27
C LEU A 197 22.84 -2.90 4.94
N TYR A 198 23.92 -2.88 4.16
CA TYR A 198 25.28 -2.74 4.71
C TYR A 198 25.42 -1.47 5.54
N PHE A 199 25.01 -0.32 5.00
CA PHE A 199 25.15 0.97 5.69
C PHE A 199 24.32 1.03 6.98
N LEU A 200 23.09 0.52 6.96
CA LEU A 200 22.19 0.50 8.13
C LEU A 200 22.58 -0.54 9.20
N LEU A 201 23.43 -1.51 8.83
CA LEU A 201 23.98 -2.49 9.76
C LEU A 201 25.32 -2.03 10.33
N ALA A 202 26.09 -1.30 9.53
CA ALA A 202 27.35 -0.68 9.92
C ALA A 202 27.16 0.53 10.86
N TYR A 203 26.02 1.24 10.77
CA TYR A 203 25.67 2.44 11.54
C TYR A 203 24.33 2.28 12.29
#